data_AF-A0A3B9CWK6-F1
#
_entry.id   AF-A0A3B9CWK6-F1
#
_cell.length_a   1.000
_cell.length_b   1.000
_cell.length_c   1.000
_cell.angle_alpha   90.00
_cell.angle_beta   90.00
_cell.angle_gamma   90.00
#
_symmetry.space_group_name_H-M   'P 1'
#
loop_
_entity.id
_entity.type
_entity.pdbx_description
1 polymer ?
#
loop_
_entity_poly.entity_id
_entity_poly.type
_entity_poly.pdbx_seq_one_letter_code
_entity_poly.pdbx_strand_id
1 'polypeptide(L)'
;MNLFRIDFQEVYERHLCRHGHFGINVLHLIVVLVIYIAIFGLVGAVVDRIAPDNRVLILLGLTLPWFILVLMNCPLRVSCATAVIVLMLLGLYAVLPRVPVWVWPVLIFAMHHFQQYSHRIYPMRRNMDRYAEKYRKGPLLFVLLLVYELPILLNYLLFGRPDWVAGCSEIVDA
;
A
#
# COMPACT_ATOMS: atom_id res chain seq x y z
N MET A 1 -12.17 -0.46 15.65
CA MET A 1 -10.82 -0.40 15.06
C MET A 1 -10.38 1.05 15.05
N ASN A 2 -9.26 1.40 15.68
CA ASN A 2 -8.77 2.78 15.79
C ASN A 2 -7.53 2.94 14.90
N LEU A 3 -7.56 3.80 13.88
CA LEU A 3 -6.45 3.97 12.93
C LEU A 3 -5.12 4.40 13.57
N PHE A 4 -5.16 5.02 14.75
CA PHE A 4 -3.98 5.50 15.49
C PHE A 4 -3.36 4.43 16.40
N ARG A 5 -4.04 3.31 16.61
CA ARG A 5 -3.60 2.18 17.45
C ARG A 5 -4.03 0.87 16.80
N ILE A 6 -3.29 0.48 15.77
CA ILE A 6 -3.45 -0.78 15.05
C ILE A 6 -2.27 -1.69 15.38
N ASP A 7 -2.57 -2.96 15.60
CA ASP A 7 -1.57 -4.00 15.63
C ASP A 7 -1.15 -4.31 14.18
N PHE A 8 0.01 -3.79 13.78
CA PHE A 8 0.54 -4.03 12.43
C PHE A 8 0.80 -5.51 12.16
N GLN A 9 1.25 -6.27 13.17
CA GLN A 9 1.54 -7.69 13.03
C GLN A 9 0.25 -8.46 12.69
N GLU A 10 -0.83 -8.16 13.40
CA GLU A 10 -2.13 -8.78 13.14
C GLU A 10 -2.67 -8.48 11.73
N VAL A 11 -2.53 -7.22 11.27
CA VAL A 11 -2.93 -6.84 9.90
C VAL A 11 -2.05 -7.52 8.86
N TYR A 12 -0.76 -7.67 9.16
CA TYR A 12 0.21 -8.36 8.32
C TYR A 12 -0.12 -9.85 8.18
N GLU A 13 -0.43 -10.54 9.27
CA GLU A 13 -0.86 -11.95 9.23
C GLU A 13 -2.16 -12.14 8.43
N ARG A 14 -3.13 -11.24 8.63
CA ARG A 14 -4.35 -11.23 7.82
C ARG A 14 -4.02 -11.10 6.33
N HIS A 15 -3.06 -10.25 5.98
CA HIS A 15 -2.59 -10.10 4.60
C HIS A 15 -1.95 -11.40 4.10
N LEU A 16 -1.07 -12.05 4.88
CA LEU A 16 -0.44 -13.33 4.52
C LEU A 16 -1.46 -14.46 4.27
N CYS A 17 -2.54 -14.49 5.05
CA CYS A 17 -3.59 -15.48 4.85
C CYS A 17 -4.35 -15.28 3.52
N ARG A 18 -4.42 -14.05 3.01
CA ARG A 18 -5.09 -13.72 1.75
C ARG A 18 -4.15 -13.67 0.54
N HIS A 19 -2.90 -13.30 0.76
CA HIS A 19 -1.93 -12.96 -0.27
C HIS A 19 -0.58 -13.66 -0.07
N GLY A 20 -0.51 -14.80 0.62
CA GLY A 20 0.76 -15.45 0.98
C GLY A 20 1.65 -15.93 -0.18
N HIS A 21 1.23 -15.81 -1.44
CA HIS A 21 2.10 -16.13 -2.58
C HIS A 21 3.05 -14.97 -2.89
N PHE A 22 4.32 -15.30 -3.17
CA PHE A 22 5.29 -14.28 -3.55
C PHE A 22 4.85 -13.49 -4.80
N GLY A 23 4.44 -14.18 -5.86
CA GLY A 23 4.06 -13.55 -7.13
C GLY A 23 2.92 -12.55 -7.01
N ILE A 24 1.90 -12.84 -6.18
CA ILE A 24 0.79 -11.90 -5.98
C ILE A 24 1.24 -10.65 -5.23
N ASN A 25 2.15 -10.76 -4.25
CA ASN A 25 2.67 -9.60 -3.52
C ASN A 25 3.53 -8.70 -4.40
N VAL A 26 4.33 -9.26 -5.31
CA VAL A 26 5.11 -8.48 -6.27
C VAL A 26 4.18 -7.69 -7.21
N LEU A 27 3.18 -8.37 -7.80
CA LEU A 27 2.20 -7.70 -8.66
C LEU A 27 1.41 -6.64 -7.90
N HIS A 28 1.06 -6.94 -6.64
CA HIS A 28 0.35 -6.01 -5.77
C HIS A 28 1.21 -4.78 -5.46
N LEU A 29 2.51 -4.96 -5.15
CA LEU A 29 3.41 -3.83 -4.96
C LEU A 29 3.48 -2.96 -6.22
N ILE A 30 3.67 -3.55 -7.40
CA ILE A 30 3.69 -2.79 -8.67
C ILE A 30 2.43 -1.95 -8.82
N VAL A 31 1.26 -2.54 -8.60
CA VAL A 31 -0.03 -1.82 -8.65
C VAL A 31 -0.05 -0.65 -7.68
N VAL A 32 0.32 -0.88 -6.41
CA VAL A 32 0.32 0.16 -5.37
C VAL A 32 1.26 1.29 -5.76
N LEU A 33 2.48 0.99 -6.22
CA LEU A 33 3.44 2.02 -6.65
C LEU A 33 2.89 2.88 -7.80
N VAL A 34 2.27 2.25 -8.80
CA VAL A 34 1.66 2.95 -9.94
C VAL A 34 0.48 3.82 -9.50
N ILE A 35 -0.36 3.32 -8.57
CA ILE A 35 -1.47 4.09 -7.99
C ILE A 35 -0.95 5.30 -7.21
N TYR A 36 0.12 5.16 -6.42
CA TYR A 36 0.74 6.28 -5.71
C TYR A 36 1.23 7.36 -6.68
N ILE A 37 1.90 6.98 -7.78
CA ILE A 37 2.30 7.93 -8.83
C ILE A 37 1.08 8.62 -9.43
N ALA A 38 0.00 7.89 -9.70
CA ALA A 38 -1.23 8.47 -10.24
C ALA A 38 -1.90 9.45 -9.27
N ILE A 39 -1.89 9.15 -7.96
CA ILE A 39 -2.37 10.05 -6.91
C ILE A 39 -1.51 11.32 -6.87
N PHE A 40 -0.19 11.20 -6.88
CA PHE A 40 0.70 12.37 -6.98
C PHE A 40 0.44 13.17 -8.26
N GLY A 41 0.15 12.51 -9.38
CA GLY A 41 -0.30 13.12 -10.63
C GLY A 41 -1.56 13.95 -10.49
N LEU A 42 -2.60 13.40 -9.86
CA LEU A 42 -3.86 14.10 -9.61
C LEU A 42 -3.69 15.29 -8.67
N VAL A 43 -3.01 15.07 -7.53
CA VAL A 43 -2.78 16.12 -6.55
C VAL A 43 -1.90 17.22 -7.15
N GLY A 44 -0.82 16.85 -7.83
CA GLY A 44 0.06 17.79 -8.49
C GLY A 44 -0.65 18.59 -9.58
N ALA A 45 -1.58 18.00 -10.35
CA ALA A 45 -2.39 18.75 -11.32
C ALA A 45 -3.32 19.79 -10.67
N VAL A 46 -3.75 19.58 -9.43
CA VAL A 46 -4.49 20.57 -8.65
C VAL A 46 -3.53 21.63 -8.11
N VAL A 47 -2.40 21.21 -7.55
CA VAL A 47 -1.39 22.11 -6.99
C VAL A 47 -0.79 23.03 -8.04
N ASP A 48 -0.52 22.54 -9.25
CA ASP A 48 -0.02 23.34 -10.37
C ASP A 48 -0.98 24.48 -10.75
N ARG A 49 -2.28 24.37 -10.42
CA ARG A 49 -3.27 25.44 -10.65
C ARG A 49 -3.38 26.45 -9.51
N ILE A 50 -3.04 26.05 -8.28
CA ILE A 50 -3.30 26.86 -7.07
C ILE A 50 -2.00 27.46 -6.52
N ALA A 51 -0.91 26.70 -6.54
CA ALA A 51 0.37 27.07 -5.93
C ALA A 51 1.55 26.36 -6.63
N PRO A 52 1.83 26.69 -7.91
CA PRO A 52 2.83 25.98 -8.73
C PRO A 52 4.23 26.01 -8.13
N ASP A 53 4.63 27.12 -7.50
CA ASP A 53 5.96 27.29 -6.89
C ASP A 53 6.17 26.41 -5.65
N ASN A 54 5.08 25.92 -5.04
CA ASN A 54 5.11 25.16 -3.79
C ASN A 54 4.80 23.67 -3.99
N ARG A 55 4.84 23.17 -5.23
CA ARG A 55 4.42 21.80 -5.58
C ARG A 55 5.06 20.73 -4.70
N VAL A 56 6.38 20.74 -4.59
CA VAL A 56 7.12 19.73 -3.81
C VAL A 56 6.77 19.80 -2.33
N LEU A 57 6.72 21.02 -1.77
CA LEU A 57 6.41 21.23 -0.35
C LEU A 57 4.99 20.77 -0.01
N ILE A 58 4.02 21.04 -0.87
CA ILE A 58 2.62 20.61 -0.66
C ILE A 58 2.50 19.10 -0.75
N LEU A 59 3.14 18.45 -1.73
CA LEU A 59 3.10 16.98 -1.84
C LEU A 59 3.76 16.30 -0.63
N LEU A 60 4.90 16.83 -0.16
CA LEU A 60 5.53 16.36 1.08
C LEU A 60 4.63 16.60 2.30
N GLY A 61 4.05 17.79 2.41
CA GLY A 61 3.15 18.16 3.50
C GLY A 61 1.90 17.28 3.55
N LEU A 62 1.35 16.87 2.42
CA LEU A 62 0.21 15.94 2.36
C LEU A 62 0.61 14.50 2.68
N THR A 63 1.84 14.10 2.36
CA THR A 63 2.37 12.76 2.64
C THR A 63 2.72 12.59 4.12
N LEU A 64 3.13 13.66 4.79
CA LEU A 64 3.65 13.61 6.16
C LEU A 64 2.63 13.11 7.20
N PRO A 65 1.36 13.57 7.26
CA PRO A 65 0.37 13.04 8.19
C PRO A 65 0.13 11.53 8.03
N TRP A 66 0.07 11.05 6.78
CA TRP A 66 -0.04 9.62 6.51
C TRP A 66 1.21 8.87 7.00
N PHE A 67 2.40 9.40 6.76
CA PHE A 67 3.63 8.77 7.21
C PHE A 67 3.77 8.74 8.75
N ILE A 68 3.26 9.75 9.45
CA ILE A 68 3.19 9.74 10.92
C ILE A 68 2.34 8.56 11.41
N LEU A 69 1.19 8.29 10.76
CA LEU A 69 0.37 7.12 11.10
C LEU A 69 1.11 5.81 10.88
N VAL A 70 1.85 5.70 9.76
CA VAL A 70 2.72 4.53 9.50
C VAL A 70 3.76 4.39 10.60
N LEU A 71 4.47 5.46 10.95
CA LEU A 71 5.52 5.45 11.97
C LEU A 71 5.00 5.06 13.36
N MET A 72 3.79 5.48 13.72
CA MET A 72 3.18 5.16 15.01
C MET A 72 2.78 3.69 15.16
N ASN A 73 2.49 3.00 14.06
CA ASN A 73 1.89 1.66 14.10
C ASN A 73 2.80 0.58 13.50
N CYS A 74 3.79 0.93 12.68
CA CYS A 74 4.66 -0.02 11.99
C CYS A 74 6.06 -0.10 12.64
N PRO A 75 6.74 -1.26 12.55
CA PRO A 75 8.13 -1.39 12.97
C PRO A 75 9.04 -0.37 12.27
N LEU A 76 10.01 0.21 12.99
CA LEU A 76 10.87 1.29 12.48
C LEU A 76 11.54 0.93 11.15
N ARG A 77 12.03 -0.31 10.99
CA ARG A 77 12.64 -0.80 9.74
C ARG A 77 11.69 -0.73 8.53
N VAL A 78 10.41 -1.03 8.74
CA VAL A 78 9.37 -1.00 7.70
C VAL A 78 9.03 0.45 7.37
N SER A 79 8.90 1.30 8.40
CA SER A 79 8.66 2.74 8.24
C SER A 79 9.81 3.41 7.47
N CYS A 80 11.07 3.08 7.76
CA CYS A 80 12.22 3.56 7.01
C CYS A 80 12.18 3.13 5.53
N ALA A 81 11.92 1.84 5.26
CA ALA A 81 11.76 1.35 3.89
C ALA A 81 10.61 2.06 3.15
N THR A 82 9.50 2.29 3.84
CA THR A 82 8.32 3.00 3.32
C THR A 82 8.67 4.45 2.98
N ALA A 83 9.38 5.17 3.85
CA ALA A 83 9.84 6.54 3.58
C ALA A 83 10.72 6.58 2.33
N VAL A 84 11.69 5.68 2.24
CA VAL A 84 12.62 5.60 1.11
C VAL A 84 11.87 5.36 -0.20
N ILE A 85 10.93 4.41 -0.24
CA ILE A 85 10.11 4.14 -1.44
C ILE A 85 9.24 5.35 -1.80
N VAL A 86 8.60 6.00 -0.83
CA VAL A 86 7.74 7.16 -1.10
C VAL A 86 8.55 8.36 -1.62
N LEU A 87 9.74 8.60 -1.08
CA LEU A 87 10.65 9.62 -1.60
C LEU A 87 11.11 9.29 -3.03
N MET A 88 11.40 8.02 -3.32
CA MET A 88 11.71 7.58 -4.70
C MET A 88 10.52 7.81 -5.64
N LEU A 89 9.29 7.52 -5.21
CA LEU A 89 8.09 7.76 -6.03
C LEU A 89 7.85 9.26 -6.28
N LEU A 90 8.09 10.11 -5.28
CA LEU A 90 8.04 11.57 -5.44
C LEU A 90 9.12 12.06 -6.42
N GLY A 91 10.34 11.53 -6.30
CA GLY A 91 11.44 11.84 -7.23
C GLY A 91 11.12 11.39 -8.66
N LEU A 92 10.60 10.17 -8.82
CA LEU A 92 10.15 9.63 -10.10
C LEU A 92 9.03 10.50 -10.70
N TYR A 93 8.04 10.88 -9.89
CA TYR A 93 6.97 11.76 -10.32
C TYR A 93 7.48 13.14 -10.80
N ALA A 94 8.53 13.67 -10.17
CA ALA A 94 9.12 14.95 -10.56
C ALA A 94 9.80 14.91 -11.94
N VAL A 95 10.28 13.75 -12.38
CA VAL A 95 10.95 13.56 -13.69
C VAL A 95 10.03 13.01 -14.78
N LEU A 96 8.83 12.54 -14.44
CA LEU A 96 7.87 12.06 -15.43
C LEU A 96 7.41 13.22 -16.35
N PRO A 97 7.23 12.95 -17.66
CA PRO A 97 6.68 13.94 -18.56
C PRO A 97 5.27 14.33 -18.12
N ARG A 98 4.91 15.59 -18.34
CA ARG A 98 3.55 16.07 -18.08
C ARG A 98 2.59 15.36 -19.02
N VAL A 99 1.68 14.57 -18.45
CA VAL A 99 0.60 13.91 -19.17
C VAL A 99 -0.73 14.62 -18.91
N PRO A 100 -1.73 14.49 -19.79
CA PRO A 100 -3.07 15.01 -19.54
C PRO A 100 -3.67 14.47 -18.24
N VAL A 101 -4.38 15.31 -17.49
CA VAL A 101 -4.91 14.97 -16.15
C VAL A 101 -5.81 13.74 -16.16
N TRP A 102 -6.51 13.47 -17.27
CA TRP A 102 -7.40 12.31 -17.41
C TRP A 102 -6.64 10.96 -17.42
N VAL A 103 -5.34 10.96 -17.69
CA VAL A 103 -4.52 9.74 -17.67
C VAL A 103 -4.45 9.16 -16.25
N TRP A 104 -4.39 10.00 -15.22
CA TRP A 104 -4.22 9.54 -13.84
C TRP A 104 -5.43 8.75 -13.31
N PRO A 105 -6.70 9.20 -13.45
CA PRO A 105 -7.86 8.38 -13.12
C PRO A 105 -7.90 7.08 -13.91
N VAL A 106 -7.65 7.13 -15.24
CA VAL A 106 -7.62 5.93 -16.09
C VAL A 106 -6.60 4.93 -15.57
N LEU A 107 -5.42 5.39 -15.16
CA LEU A 107 -4.38 4.54 -14.61
C LEU A 107 -4.80 3.90 -13.28
N ILE A 108 -5.45 4.65 -12.38
CA ILE A 108 -6.00 4.10 -11.11
C ILE A 108 -7.02 3.00 -11.40
N PHE A 109 -7.97 3.24 -12.30
CA PHE A 109 -8.98 2.25 -12.66
C PHE A 109 -8.35 1.01 -13.32
N ALA A 110 -7.42 1.21 -14.26
CA ALA A 110 -6.73 0.12 -14.94
C ALA A 110 -5.94 -0.75 -13.94
N MET A 111 -5.20 -0.12 -13.01
CA MET A 111 -4.44 -0.84 -12.00
C MET A 111 -5.33 -1.56 -10.98
N HIS A 112 -6.47 -0.96 -10.60
CA HIS A 112 -7.45 -1.64 -9.77
C HIS A 112 -8.01 -2.90 -10.46
N HIS A 113 -8.38 -2.80 -11.74
CA HIS A 113 -8.81 -3.96 -12.53
C HIS A 113 -7.72 -5.01 -12.66
N PHE A 114 -6.47 -4.60 -12.89
CA PHE A 114 -5.33 -5.50 -12.97
C PHE A 114 -5.08 -6.23 -11.64
N GLN A 115 -5.23 -5.55 -10.50
CA GLN A 115 -5.15 -6.18 -9.19
C GLN A 115 -6.27 -7.20 -8.97
N GLN A 116 -7.52 -6.87 -9.34
CA GLN A 116 -8.61 -7.85 -9.27
C GLN A 116 -8.36 -9.07 -10.17
N TYR A 117 -7.78 -8.84 -11.34
CA TYR A 117 -7.40 -9.90 -12.26
C TYR A 117 -6.27 -10.78 -11.69
N SER A 118 -5.23 -10.18 -11.09
CA SER A 118 -4.15 -10.94 -10.46
C SER A 118 -4.66 -11.82 -9.31
N HIS A 119 -5.66 -11.37 -8.54
CA HIS A 119 -6.34 -12.20 -7.53
C HIS A 119 -7.07 -13.41 -8.12
N ARG A 120 -7.48 -13.39 -9.40
CA ARG A 120 -8.08 -14.55 -10.07
C ARG A 120 -7.02 -15.56 -10.53
N ILE A 121 -5.84 -15.09 -10.90
CA ILE A 121 -4.72 -15.97 -11.31
C ILE A 121 -4.12 -16.69 -10.10
N TYR A 122 -4.11 -16.05 -8.94
CA TYR A 122 -3.60 -16.61 -7.69
C TYR A 122 -4.72 -16.85 -6.67
N PRO A 123 -5.63 -17.83 -6.90
CA PRO A 123 -6.76 -18.08 -6.03
C PRO A 123 -6.32 -18.82 -4.76
N MET A 124 -5.74 -18.09 -3.81
CA MET A 124 -5.42 -18.64 -2.49
C MET A 124 -6.61 -18.47 -1.54
N ARG A 125 -7.03 -19.55 -0.90
CA ARG A 125 -8.06 -19.53 0.15
C ARG A 125 -7.53 -20.25 1.37
N ARG A 126 -6.99 -19.49 2.33
CA ARG A 126 -6.73 -20.00 3.68
C ARG A 126 -7.88 -19.64 4.61
N ASN A 127 -7.99 -20.36 5.72
CA ASN A 127 -8.97 -20.04 6.75
C ASN A 127 -8.69 -18.61 7.29
N MET A 128 -9.69 -17.74 7.20
CA MET A 128 -9.62 -16.36 7.69
C MET A 128 -10.64 -16.09 8.81
N ASP A 129 -11.26 -17.13 9.38
CA ASP A 129 -12.38 -17.01 10.33
C ASP A 129 -12.00 -16.13 11.53
N ARG A 130 -10.78 -16.32 12.07
CA ARG A 130 -10.21 -15.49 13.14
C ARG A 130 -10.19 -13.99 12.80
N TYR A 131 -9.87 -13.64 11.56
CA TYR A 131 -9.76 -12.25 11.12
C TYR A 131 -11.08 -11.70 10.55
N ALA A 132 -12.01 -12.56 10.13
CA ALA A 132 -13.26 -12.16 9.49
C ALA A 132 -14.18 -11.41 10.46
N GLU A 133 -14.18 -11.80 11.74
CA GLU A 133 -14.98 -11.16 12.78
C GLU A 133 -14.46 -9.76 13.14
N LYS A 134 -13.15 -9.63 13.32
CA LYS A 134 -12.51 -8.36 13.72
C LYS A 134 -12.34 -7.38 12.55
N TYR A 135 -12.08 -7.88 11.35
CA TYR A 135 -11.85 -7.09 10.13
C TYR A 135 -12.98 -7.31 9.12
N ARG A 136 -14.22 -7.00 9.53
CA ARG A 136 -15.39 -7.09 8.65
C ARG A 136 -15.18 -6.23 7.40
N LYS A 137 -15.59 -6.77 6.25
CA LYS A 137 -15.57 -6.04 4.97
C LYS A 137 -16.41 -4.77 5.10
N GLY A 138 -15.82 -3.63 4.73
CA GLY A 138 -16.47 -2.34 4.85
C GLY A 138 -15.48 -1.19 4.61
N PRO A 139 -15.98 0.06 4.66
CA PRO A 139 -15.17 1.25 4.38
C PRO A 139 -14.00 1.41 5.34
N LEU A 140 -14.17 1.01 6.61
CA LEU A 140 -13.11 1.11 7.61
C LEU A 140 -11.93 0.18 7.31
N LEU A 141 -12.21 -1.06 6.89
CA LEU A 141 -11.17 -1.99 6.45
C LEU A 141 -10.50 -1.50 5.17
N PHE A 142 -11.28 -0.92 4.25
CA PHE A 142 -10.71 -0.31 3.05
C PHE A 142 -9.73 0.81 3.38
N VAL A 143 -10.09 1.74 4.27
CA VAL A 143 -9.20 2.82 4.72
C VAL A 143 -7.97 2.26 5.43
N LEU A 144 -8.14 1.26 6.30
CA LEU A 144 -7.02 0.62 6.97
C LEU A 144 -6.04 0.02 5.96
N LEU A 145 -6.54 -0.74 4.97
CA LEU A 145 -5.67 -1.29 3.93
C LEU A 145 -5.04 -0.18 3.11
N LEU A 146 -5.78 0.85 2.69
CA LEU A 146 -5.21 1.98 1.95
C LEU A 146 -4.02 2.63 2.68
N VAL A 147 -4.10 2.76 4.02
CA VAL A 147 -3.02 3.33 4.83
C VAL A 147 -1.84 2.37 4.97
N TYR A 148 -2.10 1.08 5.23
CA TYR A 148 -1.06 0.11 5.64
C TYR A 148 -0.61 -0.86 4.55
N GLU A 149 -1.21 -0.85 3.36
CA GLU A 149 -0.92 -1.84 2.31
C GLU A 149 0.50 -1.74 1.77
N LEU A 150 1.02 -0.53 1.55
CA LEU A 150 2.42 -0.34 1.18
C LEU A 150 3.40 -0.88 2.25
N PRO A 151 3.33 -0.48 3.54
CA PRO A 151 4.24 -1.02 4.55
C PRO A 151 4.07 -2.54 4.76
N ILE A 152 2.86 -3.09 4.62
CA ILE A 152 2.62 -4.55 4.66
C ILE A 152 3.39 -5.26 3.53
N LEU A 153 3.27 -4.77 2.30
CA LEU A 153 3.95 -5.35 1.14
C LEU A 153 5.47 -5.22 1.26
N LEU A 154 5.97 -4.10 1.76
CA LEU A 154 7.40 -3.91 2.00
C LEU A 154 7.91 -4.80 3.14
N ASN A 155 7.13 -4.99 4.20
CA ASN A 155 7.48 -5.93 5.26
C ASN A 155 7.60 -7.35 4.69
N TYR A 156 6.63 -7.79 3.88
CA TYR A 156 6.68 -9.09 3.21
C TYR A 156 7.92 -9.23 2.31
N LEU A 157 8.17 -8.28 1.42
CA LEU A 157 9.20 -8.40 0.39
C LEU A 157 10.62 -8.12 0.87
N LEU A 158 10.80 -7.35 1.94
CA LEU A 158 12.14 -6.99 2.44
C LEU A 158 12.54 -7.79 3.68
N PHE A 159 11.59 -8.14 4.54
CA PHE A 159 11.86 -8.72 5.85
C PHE A 159 11.16 -10.07 6.09
N GLY A 160 10.11 -10.39 5.34
CA GLY A 160 9.31 -11.62 5.47
C GLY A 160 9.79 -12.78 4.59
N ARG A 161 11.11 -12.92 4.35
CA ARG A 161 11.64 -14.05 3.56
C ARG A 161 11.20 -15.42 4.06
N PRO A 162 11.14 -15.70 5.39
CA PRO A 162 10.60 -16.96 5.89
C PRO A 162 9.16 -17.22 5.43
N ASP A 163 8.35 -16.16 5.36
CA ASP A 163 6.93 -16.20 5.00
C ASP A 163 6.69 -16.40 3.49
N TRP A 164 7.75 -16.42 2.68
CA TRP A 164 7.66 -16.77 1.25
C TRP A 164 7.55 -18.27 1.06
N VAL A 165 8.08 -19.03 2.02
CA VAL A 165 8.16 -20.50 2.00
C VAL A 165 7.16 -21.09 2.98
N ALA A 166 7.07 -20.51 4.18
CA ALA A 166 6.11 -20.91 5.21
C ALA A 166 4.69 -20.42 4.86
N GLY A 167 3.70 -21.31 4.98
CA GLY A 167 2.31 -20.92 4.84
C GLY A 167 1.77 -20.20 6.08
N CYS A 168 0.66 -19.46 5.95
CA CYS A 168 -0.05 -18.78 7.06
C CYS A 168 -0.40 -19.75 8.22
N SER A 169 -0.48 -21.06 7.97
CA SER A 169 -0.72 -22.07 9.01
C SER A 169 0.45 -22.28 9.97
N GLU A 170 1.70 -22.08 9.51
CA GLU A 170 2.88 -22.28 10.38
C GLU A 170 3.23 -21.02 11.19
N ILE A 171 2.77 -19.85 10.75
CA ILE A 171 3.03 -18.56 11.41
C ILE A 171 2.05 -18.31 12.57
N VAL A 172 0.83 -18.89 12.51
CA VAL A 172 -0.22 -18.69 13.53
C VAL A 172 -0.02 -19.62 14.74
N ASP A 173 0.67 -20.74 14.56
CA ASP A 173 0.89 -21.77 15.59
C ASP A 173 2.31 -21.72 16.21
N ALA A 174 3.14 -20.73 15.83
CA ALA A 174 4.49 -20.50 16.35
C ALA A 174 4.55 -19.30 17.31
#